data_AF-A0A5C7WC21-F1
#
_entry.id   AF-A0A5C7WC21-F1
#
_cell.length_a   1.000
_cell.length_b   1.000
_cell.length_c   1.000
_cell.angle_alpha   90.00
_cell.angle_beta   90.00
_cell.angle_gamma   90.00
#
_symmetry.space_group_name_H-M   'P 1'
#
loop_
_entity.id
_entity.type
_entity.pdbx_description
1 polymer ?
#
loop_
_entity_poly.entity_id
_entity_poly.type
_entity_poly.pdbx_seq_one_letter_code
_entity_poly.pdbx_strand_id
1 'polypeptide(L)'
;MKARLPAAELWLQPHLDGPRLVLRDSQSLASGAWALGAELALSDAQRASLAAASGVKPNDAELPQSAQMLEQLAGQRIEALNLQPQQAVSAAGLSASLGEPRLRLQLQEGEAWVYPQLGLTAHLRGEQLQLLRAVPRRLLSR
;
A
#
# COMPACT_ATOMS: atom_id res chain seq x y z
N MET A 1 -14.22 12.38 -11.62
CA MET A 1 -14.82 11.64 -10.49
C MET A 1 -13.77 11.44 -9.41
N LYS A 2 -13.99 11.94 -8.19
CA LYS A 2 -13.16 11.57 -7.03
C LYS A 2 -13.62 10.19 -6.58
N ALA A 3 -12.81 9.16 -6.77
CA ALA A 3 -13.10 7.84 -6.21
C ALA A 3 -13.11 7.97 -4.68
N ARG A 4 -14.25 7.64 -4.06
CA ARG A 4 -14.43 7.70 -2.61
C ARG A 4 -14.75 6.27 -2.16
N LEU A 5 -13.95 5.73 -1.24
CA LEU A 5 -14.26 4.46 -0.60
C LEU A 5 -15.35 4.75 0.45
N PRO A 6 -16.59 4.26 0.26
CA PRO A 6 -17.75 4.71 1.04
C PRO A 6 -17.71 4.29 2.52
N ALA A 7 -16.85 3.34 2.89
CA ALA A 7 -16.65 2.86 4.27
C ALA A 7 -15.16 2.77 4.64
N ALA A 8 -14.30 3.64 4.09
CA ALA A 8 -12.88 3.58 4.39
C ALA A 8 -12.53 4.09 5.79
N GLU A 9 -11.64 3.36 6.46
CA GLU A 9 -11.00 3.78 7.70
C GLU A 9 -9.60 4.32 7.41
N LEU A 10 -9.19 5.34 8.17
CA LEU A 10 -7.84 5.88 8.09
C LEU A 10 -6.98 5.25 9.17
N TRP A 11 -5.83 4.72 8.77
CA TRP A 11 -4.88 4.07 9.67
C TRP A 11 -3.51 4.75 9.59
N LEU A 12 -2.90 4.95 10.75
CA LEU A 12 -1.51 5.33 10.89
C LEU A 12 -0.66 4.06 10.92
N GLN A 13 0.17 3.90 9.91
CA GLN A 13 1.09 2.79 9.78
C GLN A 13 2.52 3.26 10.07
N PRO A 14 3.16 2.73 11.12
CA PRO A 14 4.58 2.96 11.33
C PRO A 14 5.42 2.35 10.20
N HIS A 15 6.50 3.02 9.83
CA HIS A 15 7.39 2.58 8.75
C HIS A 15 8.80 3.14 8.98
N LEU A 16 9.81 2.45 8.46
CA LEU A 16 11.23 2.82 8.61
C LEU A 16 11.51 4.24 8.07
N ASP A 17 11.00 4.56 6.89
CA ASP A 17 11.10 5.90 6.27
C ASP A 17 10.13 6.96 6.84
N GLY A 18 9.56 6.70 8.02
CA GLY A 18 8.59 7.57 8.68
C GLY A 18 7.14 7.15 8.47
N PRO A 19 6.22 7.57 9.35
CA PRO A 19 4.85 7.09 9.39
C PRO A 19 4.09 7.37 8.09
N ARG A 20 3.14 6.49 7.79
CA ARG A 20 2.27 6.56 6.61
C ARG A 20 0.82 6.63 7.05
N LEU A 21 0.00 7.26 6.21
CA LEU A 21 -1.43 7.25 6.36
C LEU A 21 -2.04 6.39 5.25
N VAL A 22 -2.83 5.39 5.65
CA VAL A 22 -3.40 4.40 4.74
C VAL A 22 -4.91 4.39 4.91
N LEU A 23 -5.63 4.61 3.82
CA LEU A 23 -7.07 4.37 3.75
C LEU A 23 -7.30 2.88 3.50
N ARG A 24 -8.06 2.22 4.36
CA ARG A 24 -8.41 0.81 4.19
C ARG A 24 -9.89 0.69 3.94
N ASP A 25 -10.24 -0.16 2.98
CA ASP A 25 -11.63 -0.54 2.83
C ASP A 25 -12.02 -1.49 3.97
N SER A 26 -13.05 -1.15 4.73
CA SER A 26 -13.62 -2.07 5.72
C SER A 26 -14.41 -3.20 5.05
N GLN A 27 -14.83 -3.01 3.80
CA GLN A 27 -15.55 -3.99 3.00
C GLN A 27 -14.66 -4.41 1.84
N SER A 28 -13.75 -5.35 2.10
CA SER A 28 -12.97 -6.11 1.11
C SER A 28 -13.56 -6.04 -0.30
N LEU A 29 -12.81 -5.48 -1.27
CA LEU A 29 -13.19 -5.37 -2.69
C LEU A 29 -14.11 -6.52 -3.09
N ALA A 30 -15.29 -6.21 -3.64
CA ALA A 30 -16.51 -7.01 -3.85
C ALA A 30 -16.45 -8.55 -4.05
N SER A 31 -15.28 -9.15 -4.28
CA SER A 31 -15.03 -10.59 -4.27
C SER A 31 -14.46 -11.15 -2.96
N GLY A 32 -14.08 -10.30 -1.98
CA GLY A 32 -13.44 -10.74 -0.73
C GLY A 32 -12.04 -11.34 -0.88
N ALA A 33 -11.48 -11.34 -2.09
CA ALA A 33 -10.20 -11.97 -2.38
C ALA A 33 -8.98 -11.10 -2.04
N TRP A 34 -9.18 -9.79 -1.85
CA TRP A 34 -8.10 -8.83 -1.62
C TRP A 34 -8.48 -7.81 -0.56
N ALA A 35 -7.56 -7.56 0.37
CA ALA A 35 -7.59 -6.38 1.23
C ALA A 35 -6.88 -5.22 0.51
N LEU A 36 -7.56 -4.08 0.41
CA LEU A 36 -7.05 -2.88 -0.25
C LEU A 36 -6.67 -1.82 0.77
N GLY A 37 -5.43 -1.32 0.66
CA GLY A 37 -4.95 -0.12 1.33
C GLY A 37 -4.50 0.93 0.33
N ALA A 38 -4.98 2.16 0.43
CA ALA A 38 -4.51 3.30 -0.35
C ALA A 38 -3.64 4.20 0.52
N GLU A 39 -2.34 4.26 0.21
CA GLU A 39 -1.39 5.13 0.88
C GLU A 39 -1.59 6.57 0.40
N LEU A 40 -1.79 7.48 1.35
CA LEU A 40 -1.90 8.91 1.07
C LEU A 40 -0.51 9.49 0.83
N ALA A 41 -0.39 10.26 -0.25
CA ALA A 41 0.80 11.04 -0.53
C ALA A 41 0.97 12.08 0.57
N LEU A 42 2.08 12.08 1.29
CA LEU A 42 2.43 13.11 2.27
C LEU A 42 3.72 13.79 1.83
N SER A 43 3.77 15.12 1.93
CA SER A 43 5.05 15.83 1.81
C SER A 43 5.96 15.49 2.99
N ASP A 44 7.26 15.72 2.84
CA ASP A 44 8.23 15.47 3.92
C ASP A 44 7.88 16.26 5.19
N ALA A 45 7.42 17.51 5.04
CA ALA A 45 6.96 18.33 6.16
C ALA A 45 5.72 17.73 6.84
N GLN A 46 4.75 17.22 6.07
CA GLN A 46 3.57 16.56 6.65
C GLN A 46 3.95 15.27 7.38
N ARG A 47 4.88 14.49 6.82
CA ARG A 47 5.37 13.24 7.41
C ARG A 47 6.14 13.48 8.71
N ALA A 48 6.97 14.51 8.74
CA ALA A 48 7.69 14.94 9.94
C ALA A 48 6.72 15.41 11.04
N SER A 49 5.72 16.23 10.68
CA SER A 49 4.68 16.66 11.62
C SER A 49 3.88 15.49 12.17
N LEU A 50 3.54 14.50 11.32
CA LEU A 50 2.85 13.28 11.74
C LEU A 50 3.70 12.45 12.70
N ALA A 51 4.99 12.29 12.43
CA ALA A 51 5.91 11.60 13.33
C ALA A 51 6.02 12.29 14.69
N ALA A 52 6.16 13.62 14.69
CA ALA A 52 6.23 14.41 15.92
C ALA A 52 4.94 14.36 16.74
N ALA A 53 3.78 14.44 16.08
CA ALA A 53 2.47 14.45 16.74
C ALA A 53 2.04 13.07 17.26
N SER A 54 2.38 12.00 16.55
CA SER A 54 1.97 10.64 16.92
C SER A 54 2.95 9.92 17.83
N GLY A 55 4.25 10.28 17.79
CA GLY A 55 5.30 9.63 18.58
C GLY A 55 5.56 8.16 18.21
N VAL A 56 4.99 7.67 17.11
CA VAL A 56 5.11 6.26 16.71
C VAL A 56 6.52 5.91 16.24
N LYS A 57 6.99 4.73 16.62
CA LYS A 57 8.25 4.14 16.20
C LYS A 57 8.01 3.11 15.11
N PRO A 58 8.98 2.83 14.21
CA PRO A 58 8.78 1.97 13.04
C PRO A 58 8.22 0.57 13.29
N ASN A 59 8.37 0.02 14.51
CA ASN A 59 7.92 -1.33 14.87
C ASN A 59 6.68 -1.31 15.79
N ASP A 60 6.07 -0.16 16.02
CA ASP A 60 4.84 -0.06 16.80
C ASP A 60 3.66 -0.64 16.02
N ALA A 61 2.59 -0.96 16.74
CA ALA A 61 1.34 -1.36 16.11
C ALA A 61 0.70 -0.20 15.34
N GLU A 62 -0.05 -0.54 14.30
CA GLU A 62 -0.83 0.43 13.54
C GLU A 62 -2.00 0.98 14.37
N LEU A 63 -2.32 2.26 14.18
CA LEU A 63 -3.32 2.96 14.98
C LEU A 63 -4.45 3.53 14.11
N PRO A 64 -5.72 3.24 14.43
CA PRO A 64 -6.85 3.86 13.73
C PRO A 64 -6.85 5.38 14.00
N GLN A 65 -7.20 6.15 12.98
CA GLN A 65 -7.30 7.61 13.04
C GLN A 65 -8.77 8.04 13.10
N SER A 66 -8.99 9.26 13.57
CA SER A 66 -10.34 9.79 13.74
C SER A 66 -11.05 10.04 12.40
N ALA A 67 -12.38 9.94 12.40
CA ALA A 67 -13.21 10.31 11.24
C ALA A 67 -12.99 11.77 10.81
N GLN A 68 -12.72 12.67 11.76
CA GLN A 68 -12.37 14.06 11.46
C GLN A 68 -11.08 14.16 10.63
N MET A 69 -10.05 13.39 10.97
CA MET A 69 -8.80 13.37 10.21
C MET A 69 -8.99 12.77 8.81
N LEU A 70 -9.82 11.73 8.71
CA LEU A 70 -10.23 11.17 7.42
C LEU A 70 -10.91 12.22 6.52
N GLU A 71 -11.84 13.01 7.06
CA GLU A 71 -12.52 14.08 6.32
C GLU A 71 -11.58 15.18 5.86
N GLN A 72 -10.66 15.62 6.74
CA GLN A 72 -9.63 16.61 6.41
C GLN A 72 -8.72 16.15 5.27
N LEU A 73 -8.48 14.84 5.18
CA LEU A 73 -7.61 14.23 4.18
C LEU A 73 -8.36 13.67 2.97
N ALA A 74 -9.67 13.88 2.86
CA ALA A 74 -10.48 13.38 1.73
C ALA A 74 -10.05 13.92 0.36
N GLY A 75 -9.31 15.04 0.33
CA GLY A 75 -8.70 15.61 -0.88
C GLY A 75 -7.28 15.13 -1.17
N GLN A 76 -6.66 14.40 -0.25
CA GLN A 76 -5.28 13.97 -0.38
C GLN A 76 -5.11 12.98 -1.52
N ARG A 77 -4.01 13.10 -2.26
CA ARG A 77 -3.73 12.20 -3.38
C ARG A 77 -3.29 10.84 -2.87
N ILE A 78 -3.61 9.80 -3.63
CA ILE A 78 -3.07 8.45 -3.42
C ILE A 78 -1.68 8.36 -4.05
N GLU A 79 -0.69 7.95 -3.26
CA GLU A 79 0.70 7.69 -3.67
C GLU A 79 0.88 6.25 -4.14
N ALA A 80 0.25 5.30 -3.45
CA ALA A 80 0.30 3.89 -3.82
C ALA A 80 -0.97 3.16 -3.40
N LEU A 81 -1.29 2.07 -4.08
CA LEU A 81 -2.26 1.07 -3.64
C LEU A 81 -1.49 -0.17 -3.21
N ASN A 82 -1.89 -0.73 -2.08
CA ASN A 82 -1.37 -1.97 -1.51
C ASN A 82 -2.52 -2.98 -1.53
N LEU A 83 -2.32 -4.09 -2.25
CA LEU A 83 -3.28 -5.17 -2.39
C LEU A 83 -2.70 -6.40 -1.69
N GLN A 84 -3.32 -6.81 -0.60
CA GLN A 84 -2.94 -8.02 0.12
C GLN A 84 -3.92 -9.15 -0.21
N PRO A 85 -3.44 -10.29 -0.74
CA PRO A 85 -4.33 -11.38 -1.08
C PRO A 85 -4.89 -12.03 0.20
N GLN A 86 -6.20 -12.28 0.21
CA GLN A 86 -6.89 -13.02 1.29
C GLN A 86 -6.87 -14.55 1.05
N GLN A 87 -6.52 -14.97 -0.17
CA GLN A 87 -6.34 -16.35 -0.57
C GLN A 87 -4.94 -16.51 -1.17
N ALA A 88 -4.32 -17.67 -1.01
CA ALA A 88 -2.97 -17.89 -1.52
C ALA A 88 -2.90 -17.66 -3.03
N VAL A 89 -2.06 -16.71 -3.45
CA VAL A 89 -1.72 -16.47 -4.85
C VAL A 89 -0.30 -16.96 -5.07
N SER A 90 -0.13 -17.95 -5.95
CA SER A 90 1.19 -18.51 -6.25
C SER A 90 1.99 -17.60 -7.18
N ALA A 91 3.32 -17.67 -7.06
CA ALA A 91 4.26 -16.99 -7.93
C ALA A 91 4.03 -17.37 -9.41
N ALA A 92 3.82 -18.66 -9.68
CA ALA A 92 3.49 -19.16 -11.02
C ALA A 92 2.16 -18.58 -11.56
N GLY A 93 1.11 -18.51 -10.73
CA GLY A 93 -0.17 -17.91 -11.12
C GLY A 93 -0.06 -16.40 -11.39
N LEU A 94 0.77 -15.72 -10.59
CA LEU A 94 1.08 -14.30 -10.78
C LEU A 94 1.82 -14.06 -12.09
N SER A 95 2.88 -14.83 -12.39
CA SER A 95 3.60 -14.75 -13.66
C SER A 95 2.71 -15.08 -14.85
N ALA A 96 1.83 -16.07 -14.74
CA ALA A 96 0.87 -16.40 -15.79
C ALA A 96 -0.11 -15.24 -16.08
N SER A 97 -0.43 -14.43 -15.06
CA SER A 97 -1.37 -13.32 -15.17
C SER A 97 -0.72 -12.00 -15.62
N LEU A 98 0.48 -11.70 -15.11
CA LEU A 98 1.18 -10.42 -15.33
C LEU A 98 2.33 -10.51 -16.32
N GLY A 99 2.70 -11.73 -16.75
CA GLY A 99 3.93 -12.02 -17.48
C GLY A 99 5.14 -12.13 -16.55
N GLU A 100 6.32 -12.31 -17.16
CA GLU A 100 7.58 -12.36 -16.43
C GLU A 100 7.97 -10.97 -15.88
N PRO A 101 8.45 -10.88 -14.63
CA PRO A 101 8.92 -9.62 -14.08
C PRO A 101 10.18 -9.15 -14.80
N ARG A 102 10.32 -7.83 -14.95
CA ARG A 102 11.52 -7.25 -15.56
C ARG A 102 12.74 -7.37 -14.65
N LEU A 103 12.50 -7.26 -13.35
CA LEU A 103 13.53 -7.31 -12.32
C LEU A 103 13.02 -8.11 -11.14
N ARG A 104 13.93 -8.89 -10.57
CA ARG A 104 13.74 -9.74 -9.41
C ARG A 104 14.80 -9.34 -8.39
N LEU A 105 14.37 -8.93 -7.19
CA LEU A 105 15.24 -8.42 -6.13
C LEU A 105 15.12 -9.30 -4.90
N GLN A 106 16.23 -9.87 -4.44
CA GLN A 106 16.26 -10.61 -3.18
C GLN A 106 16.15 -9.62 -2.01
N LEU A 107 15.18 -9.85 -1.12
CA LEU A 107 15.02 -9.11 0.12
C LEU A 107 15.53 -9.94 1.30
N GLN A 108 15.69 -9.31 2.47
CA GLN A 108 15.98 -10.03 3.71
C GLN A 108 14.91 -11.09 4.00
N GLU A 109 13.65 -10.77 3.70
CA GLU A 109 12.54 -11.71 3.75
C GLU A 109 11.86 -11.79 2.38
N GLY A 110 12.15 -12.87 1.65
CA GLY A 110 11.52 -13.14 0.36
C GLY A 110 12.10 -12.33 -0.81
N GLU A 111 11.26 -12.02 -1.79
CA GLU A 111 11.68 -11.44 -3.06
C GLU A 111 10.72 -10.35 -3.52
N ALA A 112 11.22 -9.33 -4.21
CA ALA A 112 10.40 -8.34 -4.90
C ALA A 112 10.51 -8.50 -6.42
N TRP A 113 9.38 -8.74 -7.06
CA TRP A 113 9.23 -8.80 -8.51
C TRP A 113 8.70 -7.46 -9.03
N VAL A 114 9.47 -6.80 -9.88
CA VAL A 114 9.16 -5.46 -10.38
C VAL A 114 8.64 -5.53 -11.80
N TYR A 115 7.50 -4.88 -12.03
CA TYR A 115 6.84 -4.73 -13.32
C TYR A 115 6.72 -3.23 -13.67
N PRO A 116 7.80 -2.57 -14.12
CA PRO A 116 7.80 -1.11 -14.28
C PRO A 116 6.77 -0.60 -15.29
N GLN A 117 6.51 -1.37 -16.36
CA GLN A 117 5.53 -1.01 -17.38
C GLN A 117 4.10 -0.93 -16.82
N LEU A 118 3.83 -1.72 -15.77
CA LEU A 118 2.55 -1.75 -15.07
C LEU A 118 2.54 -0.84 -13.83
N GLY A 119 3.70 -0.33 -13.41
CA GLY A 119 3.86 0.37 -12.14
C GLY A 119 3.57 -0.53 -10.93
N LEU A 120 3.87 -1.83 -11.04
CA LEU A 120 3.62 -2.81 -10.00
C LEU A 120 4.92 -3.34 -9.39
N THR A 121 4.88 -3.63 -8.10
CA THR A 121 5.88 -4.43 -7.40
C THR A 121 5.15 -5.49 -6.58
N ALA A 122 5.47 -6.75 -6.83
CA ALA A 122 4.95 -7.88 -6.06
C ALA A 122 6.01 -8.32 -5.05
N HIS A 123 5.63 -8.41 -3.78
CA HIS A 123 6.45 -8.95 -2.72
C HIS A 123 6.02 -10.39 -2.45
N LEU A 124 6.93 -11.32 -2.64
CA LEU A 124 6.72 -12.75 -2.45
C LEU A 124 7.52 -13.25 -1.26
N ARG A 125 6.99 -14.26 -0.57
CA ARG A 125 7.73 -15.05 0.43
C ARG A 125 7.66 -16.51 -0.01
N GLY A 126 8.80 -17.05 -0.43
CA GLY A 126 8.83 -18.30 -1.19
C GLY A 126 7.98 -18.16 -2.46
N GLU A 127 7.10 -19.12 -2.71
CA GLU A 127 6.24 -19.16 -3.90
C GLU A 127 4.89 -18.44 -3.72
N GLN A 128 4.73 -17.61 -2.68
CA GLN A 128 3.44 -16.98 -2.36
C GLN A 128 3.54 -15.46 -2.33
N LEU A 129 2.62 -14.81 -3.05
CA LEU A 129 2.44 -13.36 -3.01
C LEU A 129 1.93 -12.93 -1.62
N GLN A 130 2.62 -11.97 -1.02
CA GLN A 130 2.26 -11.35 0.26
C GLN A 130 1.64 -9.96 0.06
N LEU A 131 2.14 -9.21 -0.92
CA LEU A 131 1.68 -7.85 -1.20
C LEU A 131 1.91 -7.53 -2.67
N LEU A 132 0.89 -7.00 -3.33
CA LEU A 132 1.02 -6.33 -4.63
C LEU A 132 0.88 -4.83 -4.43
N ARG A 133 1.97 -4.09 -4.64
CA ARG A 133 2.02 -2.64 -4.56
C ARG A 133 1.91 -2.04 -5.95
N ALA A 134 0.93 -1.15 -6.14
CA ALA A 134 0.72 -0.40 -7.38
C ALA A 134 0.99 1.09 -7.16
N VAL A 135 1.91 1.64 -7.93
CA VAL A 135 2.23 3.08 -7.92
C VAL A 135 1.67 3.69 -9.21
N PRO A 136 0.82 4.73 -9.13
CA PRO A 136 0.31 5.42 -10.31
C PRO A 136 1.45 5.86 -11.23
N ARG A 137 1.42 5.46 -12.51
CA ARG A 137 2.50 5.68 -13.49
C ARG A 137 2.96 7.14 -13.58
N ARG A 138 2.04 8.09 -13.41
CA ARG A 138 2.35 9.54 -13.34
C ARG A 138 3.38 9.93 -12.27
N LEU A 139 3.62 9.07 -11.27
CA LEU A 139 4.60 9.27 -10.21
C LEU A 139 5.95 8.61 -10.52
N LEU A 140 6.02 7.72 -11.51
CA LEU A 140 7.21 6.95 -11.89
C LEU A 140 8.07 7.64 -12.97
N SER A 141 7.54 8.69 -13.61
CA SER A 141 8.22 9.45 -14.68
C SER A 141 9.02 10.65 -14.17
N ARG A 142 9.48 10.64 -12.92
CA ARG A 142 10.32 11.72 -12.39
C ARG A 142 11.78 11.57 -12.78
#